data_AF-A0A2M8Q4J8-F1
#
_entry.id   AF-A0A2M8Q4J8-F1
#
_cell.length_a   1.000
_cell.length_b   1.000
_cell.length_c   1.000
_cell.angle_alpha   90.00
_cell.angle_beta   90.00
_cell.angle_gamma   90.00
#
_symmetry.space_group_name_H-M   'P 1'
#
loop_
_entity.id
_entity.type
_entity.pdbx_description
1 polymer ?
#
loop_
_entity_poly.entity_id
_entity_poly.type
_entity_poly.pdbx_seq_one_letter_code
_entity_poly.pdbx_strand_id
1 'polypeptide(L)'
;MKRPILSWRLLDEKGVGIIARVFLPKYTLKAMMQLLKQPILIMTGLLLLTAILYIPKLDDLPLWTDEGWTVAVASADTPAAMFDLVRNDVHPPLYFAALWAWEKIAGESELALRAPTVFTLLIEVALLYQLGAKLLTPFSGIMAALLLILHDLVRVLALEVRQYTLSHTLVVLVLWTYWRWREKPDRRHLLFFILAALALLYTHYWGALVLIGVGIHCLIVGPQHLRYGIIIAGAIVALGYAPWLPIIPQQMEALPDGLAHVLPNDRRGLTVMSYQLIGVPEWFWVVLGGAALVLAWRSRQRQAISFLALGVCVPIVLSVVINAFYATLWYRSLMVIIPPLLLLISYTLSRFRLPERSLLMGFIVIQSVFTTSALPPTRGIYPPIAYYLGERSAPQDAVIAAAGFDSYAFLYYVERQPANPPTLNTHLYRRAQTSDYVDAIRQTVNNVEGVWVVREWYDTDAILWDTLSELGFIQTAAFNWQTGLPINLVRWDRLPDAPPLTHYDDLVLLQAKTFSYTDTIGVQLWWQARQVLPHDYTVSVFLLDASGRLVAQSDHYPQEGRARTSTWPAGSIHFDSYALEAAHLAAGTYTVGVKIYYFTDGAAQNFAIVPCADAPTCEYYPIAQLQHKK
;
A
#
# COMPACT_ATOMS: atom_id res chain seq x y z
N MET A 1 54.92 6.85 -6.64
CA MET A 1 54.63 5.63 -5.85
C MET A 1 54.47 6.01 -4.39
N LYS A 2 53.22 6.13 -3.90
CA LYS A 2 52.90 6.56 -2.54
C LYS A 2 52.47 5.34 -1.70
N ARG A 3 53.11 5.14 -0.55
CA ARG A 3 52.80 4.09 0.44
C ARG A 3 51.40 4.30 1.04
N PRO A 4 50.60 3.25 1.29
CA PRO A 4 49.42 3.36 2.13
C PRO A 4 49.80 3.17 3.61
N ILE A 5 49.49 4.16 4.44
CA ILE A 5 49.47 4.02 5.90
C ILE A 5 48.01 4.14 6.33
N LEU A 6 47.38 3.01 6.60
CA LEU A 6 46.11 2.90 7.35
C LEU A 6 46.13 1.54 8.03
N SER A 7 46.52 1.53 9.31
CA SER A 7 46.51 0.32 10.14
C SER A 7 45.10 0.07 10.66
N TRP A 8 44.46 -0.95 10.10
CA TRP A 8 43.15 -1.47 10.51
C TRP A 8 43.34 -2.43 11.70
N ARG A 9 43.26 -1.92 12.95
CA ARG A 9 43.10 -2.76 14.14
C ARG A 9 41.63 -2.85 14.53
N LEU A 10 40.90 -3.71 13.82
CA LEU A 10 39.59 -4.21 14.24
C LEU A 10 39.68 -5.74 14.20
N LEU A 11 39.39 -6.37 15.34
CA LEU A 11 39.43 -7.80 15.67
C LEU A 11 40.81 -8.31 16.11
N ASP A 12 41.05 -8.25 17.42
CA ASP A 12 42.07 -9.07 18.10
C ASP A 12 41.63 -10.53 18.04
N GLU A 13 42.56 -11.46 17.75
CA GLU A 13 42.35 -12.87 17.39
C GLU A 13 41.64 -13.72 18.49
N LYS A 14 41.22 -13.10 19.60
CA LYS A 14 40.74 -13.78 20.82
C LYS A 14 39.21 -13.84 20.97
N GLY A 15 38.41 -13.14 20.15
CA GLY A 15 36.99 -12.88 20.45
C GLY A 15 35.90 -13.75 19.78
N VAL A 16 36.19 -14.59 18.78
CA VAL A 16 35.13 -15.27 17.97
C VAL A 16 35.36 -16.80 17.86
N GLY A 17 35.96 -17.41 18.88
CA GLY A 17 36.68 -18.67 18.72
C GLY A 17 36.07 -19.94 19.32
N ILE A 18 34.75 -20.17 19.31
CA ILE A 18 34.20 -21.45 19.80
C ILE A 18 33.44 -22.23 18.70
N ILE A 19 32.52 -21.61 17.95
CA ILE A 19 31.73 -22.36 16.95
C ILE A 19 32.48 -22.52 15.62
N ALA A 20 33.23 -21.51 15.18
CA ALA A 20 33.93 -21.54 13.89
C ALA A 20 35.25 -22.34 13.88
N ARG A 21 35.78 -22.71 15.06
CA ARG A 21 37.02 -23.52 15.16
C ARG A 21 36.79 -25.01 14.92
N VAL A 22 35.55 -25.49 14.97
CA VAL A 22 35.22 -26.92 14.90
C VAL A 22 35.10 -27.41 13.46
N PHE A 23 34.83 -26.53 12.47
CA PHE A 23 34.49 -26.95 11.10
C PHE A 23 35.34 -26.36 9.97
N LEU A 24 36.26 -25.41 10.23
CA LEU A 24 37.07 -24.79 9.18
C LEU A 24 38.56 -24.69 9.57
N PRO A 25 39.50 -25.04 8.66
CA PRO A 25 40.93 -24.83 8.88
C PRO A 25 41.26 -23.38 9.28
N LYS A 26 42.25 -23.17 10.17
CA LYS A 26 42.67 -21.82 10.62
C LYS A 26 43.01 -20.88 9.46
N TYR A 27 43.56 -21.41 8.37
CA TYR A 27 43.92 -20.65 7.17
C TYR A 27 42.69 -20.13 6.40
N THR A 28 41.63 -20.95 6.28
CA THR A 28 40.34 -20.52 5.69
C THR A 28 39.64 -19.46 6.54
N LEU A 29 39.71 -19.55 7.88
CA LEU A 29 39.11 -18.54 8.75
C LEU A 29 39.80 -17.17 8.61
N LYS A 30 41.14 -17.16 8.55
CA LYS A 30 41.94 -15.92 8.41
C LYS A 30 41.78 -15.28 7.03
N ALA A 31 41.70 -16.10 5.98
CA ALA A 31 41.38 -15.64 4.62
C ALA A 31 39.95 -15.11 4.51
N MET A 32 38.96 -15.79 5.08
CA MET A 32 37.56 -15.34 5.15
C MET A 32 37.44 -14.02 5.93
N MET A 33 38.15 -13.88 7.06
CA MET A 33 38.21 -12.62 7.82
C MET A 33 38.95 -11.50 7.09
N GLN A 34 39.87 -11.79 6.16
CA GLN A 34 40.50 -10.79 5.29
C GLN A 34 39.58 -10.38 4.13
N LEU A 35 38.83 -11.32 3.57
CA LEU A 35 37.80 -11.06 2.56
C LEU A 35 36.67 -10.20 3.14
N LEU A 36 36.15 -10.54 4.32
CA LEU A 36 35.12 -9.75 5.03
C LEU A 36 35.58 -8.34 5.44
N LYS A 37 36.88 -8.01 5.33
CA LYS A 37 37.38 -6.64 5.54
C LYS A 37 37.29 -5.77 4.29
N GLN A 38 36.94 -6.32 3.12
CA GLN A 38 36.81 -5.54 1.91
C GLN A 38 35.50 -4.74 1.94
N PRO A 39 35.56 -3.39 1.82
CA PRO A 39 34.36 -2.55 1.84
C PRO A 39 33.29 -2.96 0.83
N ILE A 40 33.71 -3.53 -0.31
CA ILE A 40 32.81 -3.99 -1.37
C ILE A 40 32.04 -5.25 -0.96
N LEU A 41 32.68 -6.22 -0.29
CA LEU A 41 32.02 -7.44 0.18
C LEU A 41 31.01 -7.14 1.29
N ILE A 42 31.35 -6.19 2.18
CA ILE A 42 30.43 -5.71 3.21
C ILE A 42 29.21 -5.02 2.57
N MET A 43 29.46 -4.13 1.60
CA MET A 43 28.38 -3.48 0.84
C MET A 43 27.48 -4.50 0.16
N THR A 44 28.06 -5.45 -0.58
CA THR A 44 27.32 -6.51 -1.27
C THR A 44 26.52 -7.33 -0.26
N GLY A 45 27.08 -7.69 0.89
CA GLY A 45 26.35 -8.40 1.94
C GLY A 45 25.16 -7.62 2.49
N LEU A 46 25.30 -6.30 2.71
CA LEU A 46 24.20 -5.43 3.14
C LEU A 46 23.11 -5.35 2.07
N LEU A 47 23.48 -5.17 0.80
CA LEU A 47 22.52 -5.10 -0.31
C LEU A 47 21.78 -6.42 -0.54
N LEU A 48 22.48 -7.55 -0.46
CA LEU A 48 21.86 -8.87 -0.54
C LEU A 48 20.91 -9.12 0.63
N LEU A 49 21.31 -8.73 1.85
CA LEU A 49 20.43 -8.84 3.02
C LEU A 49 19.15 -8.02 2.82
N THR A 50 19.25 -6.77 2.34
CA THR A 50 18.08 -5.96 1.98
C THR A 50 17.24 -6.65 0.91
N ALA A 51 17.83 -7.08 -0.20
CA ALA A 51 17.09 -7.75 -1.27
C ALA A 51 16.31 -8.98 -0.77
N ILE A 52 16.95 -9.83 0.04
CA ILE A 52 16.34 -11.05 0.60
C ILE A 52 15.18 -10.73 1.54
N LEU A 53 15.29 -9.68 2.34
CA LEU A 53 14.26 -9.35 3.34
C LEU A 53 13.02 -8.66 2.75
N TYR A 54 13.18 -7.94 1.64
CA TYR A 54 12.18 -7.03 1.12
C TYR A 54 11.54 -7.48 -0.19
N ILE A 55 12.32 -7.98 -1.16
CA ILE A 55 11.79 -8.33 -2.49
C ILE A 55 10.69 -9.41 -2.43
N PRO A 56 10.83 -10.50 -1.65
CA PRO A 56 9.79 -11.52 -1.61
C PRO A 56 8.44 -11.02 -1.09
N LYS A 57 8.41 -9.87 -0.40
CA LYS A 57 7.21 -9.33 0.26
C LYS A 57 6.46 -8.29 -0.57
N LEU A 58 6.96 -7.96 -1.76
CA LEU A 58 6.38 -6.87 -2.57
C LEU A 58 4.97 -7.20 -3.06
N ASP A 59 4.62 -8.48 -3.18
CA ASP A 59 3.33 -8.93 -3.70
C ASP A 59 2.44 -9.58 -2.61
N ASP A 60 2.87 -9.54 -1.35
CA ASP A 60 2.21 -10.27 -0.25
C ASP A 60 0.96 -9.55 0.30
N LEU A 61 0.80 -8.25 0.01
CA LEU A 61 -0.19 -7.39 0.66
C LEU A 61 -1.02 -6.59 -0.36
N PRO A 62 -2.34 -6.50 -0.20
CA PRO A 62 -3.16 -5.69 -1.09
C PRO A 62 -2.93 -4.19 -0.86
N LEU A 63 -3.08 -3.35 -1.87
CA LEU A 63 -3.03 -1.90 -1.76
C LEU A 63 -3.98 -1.39 -0.66
N TRP A 64 -3.50 -0.41 0.11
CA TRP A 64 -4.33 0.35 1.04
C TRP A 64 -4.63 1.75 0.49
N THR A 65 -5.47 2.48 1.22
CA THR A 65 -5.90 3.86 0.96
C THR A 65 -4.90 4.73 0.17
N ASP A 66 -3.75 5.04 0.76
CA ASP A 66 -2.78 5.97 0.18
C ASP A 66 -2.04 5.38 -1.04
N GLU A 67 -1.85 4.06 -1.08
CA GLU A 67 -1.29 3.38 -2.25
C GLU A 67 -2.27 3.46 -3.42
N GLY A 68 -3.57 3.20 -3.19
CA GLY A 68 -4.60 3.30 -4.22
C GLY A 68 -4.63 4.68 -4.88
N TRP A 69 -4.61 5.76 -4.08
CA TRP A 69 -4.53 7.13 -4.62
C TRP A 69 -3.25 7.35 -5.44
N THR A 70 -2.11 6.90 -4.92
CA THR A 70 -0.83 7.04 -5.60
C THR A 70 -0.81 6.32 -6.96
N VAL A 71 -1.38 5.11 -7.02
CA VAL A 71 -1.52 4.32 -8.24
C VAL A 71 -2.47 5.00 -9.22
N ALA A 72 -3.62 5.50 -8.77
CA ALA A 72 -4.55 6.24 -9.63
C ALA A 72 -3.89 7.47 -10.29
N VAL A 73 -3.04 8.19 -9.54
CA VAL A 73 -2.27 9.32 -10.07
C VAL A 73 -1.21 8.86 -11.10
N ALA A 74 -0.53 7.75 -10.83
CA ALA A 74 0.48 7.18 -11.74
C ALA A 74 -0.15 6.59 -13.02
N SER A 75 -1.39 6.13 -12.95
CA SER A 75 -2.14 5.59 -14.09
C SER A 75 -2.76 6.65 -14.98
N ALA A 76 -2.71 7.94 -14.62
CA ALA A 76 -3.23 9.02 -15.47
C ALA A 76 -2.70 8.97 -16.91
N ASP A 77 -3.58 9.26 -17.88
CA ASP A 77 -3.29 9.10 -19.31
C ASP A 77 -2.15 9.99 -19.81
N THR A 78 -2.00 11.17 -19.21
CA THR A 78 -1.00 12.16 -19.62
C THR A 78 -0.28 12.75 -18.42
N PRO A 79 0.96 13.26 -18.61
CA PRO A 79 1.65 14.00 -17.57
C PRO A 79 0.84 15.21 -17.06
N ALA A 80 0.11 15.90 -17.93
CA ALA A 80 -0.72 17.04 -17.54
C ALA A 80 -1.84 16.63 -16.57
N ALA A 81 -2.58 15.56 -16.91
CA ALA A 81 -3.62 15.00 -16.04
C ALA A 81 -3.04 14.54 -14.68
N MET A 82 -1.86 13.91 -14.69
CA MET A 82 -1.14 13.55 -13.46
C MET A 82 -0.83 14.79 -12.61
N PHE A 83 -0.28 15.85 -13.21
CA PHE A 83 0.03 17.09 -12.48
C PHE A 83 -1.23 17.78 -11.93
N ASP A 84 -2.35 17.74 -12.65
CA ASP A 84 -3.63 18.30 -12.19
C ASP A 84 -4.15 17.54 -10.96
N LEU A 85 -3.98 16.21 -10.90
CA LEU A 85 -4.30 15.42 -9.71
C LEU A 85 -3.37 15.77 -8.54
N VAL A 86 -2.06 15.81 -8.76
CA VAL A 86 -1.07 16.11 -7.71
C VAL A 86 -1.21 17.53 -7.15
N ARG A 87 -1.62 18.50 -7.97
CA ARG A 87 -1.87 19.87 -7.52
C ARG A 87 -2.92 19.94 -6.41
N ASN A 88 -3.88 19.00 -6.41
CA ASN A 88 -4.94 18.89 -5.42
C ASN A 88 -4.63 17.86 -4.31
N ASP A 89 -3.45 17.23 -4.34
CA ASP A 89 -2.93 16.36 -3.28
C ASP A 89 -2.25 17.16 -2.16
N VAL A 90 -1.68 16.50 -1.15
CA VAL A 90 -0.88 17.13 -0.08
C VAL A 90 0.64 16.94 -0.25
N HIS A 91 1.09 16.41 -1.40
CA HIS A 91 2.50 16.09 -1.64
C HIS A 91 3.08 16.78 -2.90
N PRO A 92 4.41 16.96 -2.95
CA PRO A 92 5.13 17.38 -4.16
C PRO A 92 5.14 16.35 -5.31
N PRO A 93 5.43 16.78 -6.56
CA PRO A 93 5.18 15.97 -7.75
C PRO A 93 6.27 15.00 -8.20
N LEU A 94 7.52 15.08 -7.71
CA LEU A 94 8.63 14.32 -8.30
C LEU A 94 8.42 12.81 -8.18
N TYR A 95 7.92 12.34 -7.04
CA TYR A 95 7.67 10.92 -6.84
C TYR A 95 6.59 10.40 -7.77
N PHE A 96 5.47 11.11 -7.91
CA PHE A 96 4.38 10.74 -8.83
C PHE A 96 4.84 10.75 -10.28
N ALA A 97 5.61 11.77 -10.70
CA ALA A 97 6.17 11.82 -12.04
C ALA A 97 7.14 10.66 -12.33
N ALA A 98 7.97 10.29 -11.34
CA ALA A 98 8.87 9.16 -11.46
C ALA A 98 8.13 7.83 -11.51
N LEU A 99 7.09 7.66 -10.69
CA LEU A 99 6.26 6.46 -10.67
C LEU A 99 5.41 6.33 -11.94
N TRP A 100 4.82 7.42 -12.43
CA TRP A 100 4.10 7.48 -13.70
C TRP A 100 4.99 6.99 -14.84
N ALA A 101 6.22 7.52 -14.95
CA ALA A 101 7.15 7.10 -15.99
C ALA A 101 7.59 5.64 -15.83
N TRP A 102 7.75 5.17 -14.59
CA TRP A 102 8.10 3.80 -14.29
C TRP A 102 6.98 2.82 -14.66
N GLU A 103 5.73 3.11 -14.29
CA GLU A 103 4.56 2.30 -14.60
C GLU A 103 4.42 2.09 -16.12
N LYS A 104 4.62 3.13 -16.93
CA LYS A 104 4.55 3.00 -18.40
C LYS A 104 5.61 2.06 -19.01
N ILE A 105 6.66 1.72 -18.25
CA ILE A 105 7.74 0.84 -18.71
C ILE A 105 7.67 -0.54 -18.03
N ALA A 106 7.40 -0.58 -16.73
CA ALA A 106 7.45 -1.78 -15.91
C ALA A 106 6.09 -2.48 -15.75
N GLY A 107 4.99 -1.78 -16.06
CA GLY A 107 3.63 -2.26 -15.90
C GLY A 107 2.98 -1.88 -14.56
N GLU A 108 1.76 -2.37 -14.39
CA GLU A 108 0.81 -1.90 -13.37
C GLU A 108 0.59 -2.90 -12.23
N SER A 109 1.37 -3.98 -12.16
CA SER A 109 1.24 -4.97 -11.08
C SER A 109 1.73 -4.39 -9.74
N GLU A 110 1.22 -4.89 -8.62
CA GLU A 110 1.64 -4.45 -7.28
C GLU A 110 3.15 -4.62 -7.08
N LEU A 111 3.71 -5.76 -7.53
CA LEU A 111 5.14 -5.98 -7.61
C LEU A 111 5.88 -4.88 -8.40
N ALA A 112 5.40 -4.54 -9.60
CA ALA A 112 6.04 -3.53 -10.45
C ALA A 112 5.98 -2.15 -9.80
N LEU A 113 4.85 -1.79 -9.21
CA LEU A 113 4.61 -0.49 -8.58
C LEU A 113 5.38 -0.30 -7.26
N ARG A 114 5.64 -1.37 -6.50
CA ARG A 114 6.43 -1.32 -5.27
C ARG A 114 7.94 -1.51 -5.48
N ALA A 115 8.37 -2.04 -6.63
CA ALA A 115 9.79 -2.24 -6.94
C ALA A 115 10.66 -0.96 -6.79
N PRO A 116 10.22 0.25 -7.21
CA PRO A 116 10.97 1.49 -6.99
C PRO A 116 11.27 1.78 -5.51
N THR A 117 10.35 1.42 -4.61
CA THR A 117 10.49 1.63 -3.17
C THR A 117 11.66 0.83 -2.60
N VAL A 118 11.79 -0.45 -2.98
CA VAL A 118 12.92 -1.30 -2.55
C VAL A 118 14.21 -0.92 -3.27
N PHE A 119 14.14 -0.52 -4.54
CA PHE A 119 15.31 -0.05 -5.28
C PHE A 119 15.93 1.20 -4.64
N THR A 120 15.11 2.17 -4.25
CA THR A 120 15.58 3.36 -3.53
C THR A 120 16.14 3.00 -2.15
N LEU A 121 15.52 2.07 -1.42
CA LEU A 121 16.08 1.56 -0.15
C LEU A 121 17.47 0.91 -0.34
N LEU A 122 17.70 0.16 -1.41
CA LEU A 122 19.03 -0.41 -1.72
C LEU A 122 20.07 0.70 -1.92
N ILE A 123 19.70 1.77 -2.63
CA ILE A 123 20.56 2.95 -2.81
C ILE A 123 20.81 3.63 -1.45
N GLU A 124 19.78 3.79 -0.62
CA GLU A 124 19.89 4.37 0.71
C GLU A 124 20.89 3.61 1.59
N VAL A 125 20.77 2.28 1.65
CA VAL A 125 21.68 1.40 2.40
C VAL A 125 23.13 1.63 1.95
N ALA A 126 23.36 1.71 0.65
CA ALA A 126 24.69 1.95 0.11
C ALA A 126 25.23 3.35 0.45
N LEU A 127 24.40 4.39 0.32
CA LEU A 127 24.80 5.75 0.63
C LEU A 127 25.03 5.95 2.12
N LEU A 128 24.18 5.36 2.97
CA LEU A 128 24.25 5.47 4.43
C LEU A 128 25.49 4.78 4.98
N TYR A 129 25.82 3.58 4.48
CA TYR A 129 27.07 2.90 4.78
C TYR A 129 28.28 3.78 4.44
N GLN A 130 28.31 4.34 3.22
CA GLN A 130 29.42 5.18 2.78
C GLN A 130 29.51 6.48 3.59
N LEU A 131 28.37 7.10 3.91
CA LEU A 131 28.31 8.33 4.69
C LEU A 131 28.83 8.08 6.12
N GLY A 132 28.37 7.02 6.78
CA GLY A 132 28.82 6.67 8.13
C GLY A 132 30.29 6.25 8.18
N ALA A 133 30.76 5.47 7.20
CA ALA A 133 32.17 5.09 7.08
C ALA A 133 33.08 6.32 6.89
N LYS A 134 32.59 7.33 6.17
CA LYS A 134 33.33 8.56 5.88
C LYS A 134 33.30 9.58 7.02
N LEU A 135 32.13 9.87 7.58
CA LEU A 135 31.95 10.88 8.63
C LEU A 135 32.49 10.42 9.98
N LEU A 136 32.37 9.12 10.26
CA LEU A 136 32.52 8.56 11.59
C LEU A 136 33.61 7.50 11.60
N THR A 137 33.20 6.24 11.46
CA THR A 137 34.08 5.07 11.41
C THR A 137 33.48 4.03 10.47
N PRO A 138 34.30 3.14 9.88
CA PRO A 138 33.81 2.04 9.05
C PRO A 138 32.76 1.18 9.75
N PHE A 139 32.94 0.90 11.06
CA PHE A 139 31.94 0.20 11.87
C PHE A 139 30.63 0.98 11.99
N SER A 140 30.69 2.30 12.16
CA SER A 140 29.49 3.15 12.20
C SER A 140 28.71 3.09 10.87
N GLY A 141 29.40 3.05 9.73
CA GLY A 141 28.76 2.85 8.42
C GLY A 141 28.00 1.52 8.33
N ILE A 142 28.63 0.41 8.74
CA ILE A 142 28.00 -0.92 8.76
C ILE A 142 26.77 -0.90 9.66
N MET A 143 26.94 -0.37 10.87
CA MET A 143 25.89 -0.41 11.89
C MET A 143 24.72 0.50 11.53
N ALA A 144 24.96 1.68 10.95
CA ALA A 144 23.88 2.55 10.48
C ALA A 144 23.06 1.87 9.36
N ALA A 145 23.72 1.21 8.42
CA ALA A 145 23.03 0.45 7.36
C ALA A 145 22.25 -0.75 7.92
N LEU A 146 22.82 -1.53 8.85
CA LEU A 146 22.12 -2.64 9.50
C LEU A 146 20.90 -2.16 10.29
N LEU A 147 21.05 -1.08 11.06
CA LEU A 147 19.93 -0.50 11.82
C LEU A 147 18.84 0.01 10.88
N LEU A 148 19.18 0.57 9.72
CA LEU A 148 18.21 1.00 8.72
C LEU A 148 17.42 -0.20 8.15
N ILE A 149 18.13 -1.27 7.75
CA ILE A 149 17.54 -2.49 7.21
C ILE A 149 16.54 -3.11 8.20
N LEU A 150 16.85 -3.04 9.50
CA LEU A 150 16.05 -3.64 10.57
C LEU A 150 15.03 -2.68 11.19
N HIS A 151 15.00 -1.41 10.79
CA HIS A 151 14.15 -0.40 11.40
C HIS A 151 12.67 -0.68 11.10
N ASP A 152 11.83 -0.79 12.14
CA ASP A 152 10.42 -1.20 11.99
C ASP A 152 9.62 -0.28 11.06
N LEU A 153 9.73 1.04 11.22
CA LEU A 153 9.06 1.98 10.32
C LEU A 153 9.58 1.85 8.87
N VAL A 154 10.90 1.76 8.65
CA VAL A 154 11.45 1.56 7.30
C VAL A 154 10.94 0.25 6.69
N ARG A 155 10.77 -0.80 7.50
CA ARG A 155 10.22 -2.07 7.04
C ARG A 155 8.82 -1.93 6.46
N VAL A 156 7.98 -1.12 7.10
CA VAL A 156 6.62 -0.80 6.61
C VAL A 156 6.69 0.07 5.36
N LEU A 157 7.43 1.18 5.43
CA LEU A 157 7.52 2.17 4.34
C LEU A 157 8.13 1.59 3.06
N ALA A 158 8.99 0.57 3.18
CA ALA A 158 9.64 -0.08 2.05
C ALA A 158 8.71 -1.00 1.22
N LEU A 159 7.52 -1.31 1.75
CA LEU A 159 6.52 -2.18 1.13
C LEU A 159 5.25 -1.41 0.71
N GLU A 160 5.38 -0.09 0.58
CA GLU A 160 4.29 0.78 0.13
C GLU A 160 4.68 1.49 -1.18
N VAL A 161 3.74 1.61 -2.11
CA VAL A 161 3.82 2.50 -3.29
C VAL A 161 3.69 3.94 -2.82
N ARG A 162 4.69 4.47 -2.12
CA ARG A 162 4.71 5.82 -1.54
C ARG A 162 6.11 6.45 -1.60
N GLN A 163 6.19 7.78 -1.52
CA GLN A 163 7.45 8.54 -1.66
C GLN A 163 8.49 8.34 -0.54
N TYR A 164 8.22 7.51 0.45
CA TYR A 164 8.92 7.53 1.73
C TYR A 164 10.39 7.11 1.65
N THR A 165 10.70 5.96 1.03
CA THR A 165 12.09 5.49 0.87
C THR A 165 12.89 6.37 -0.09
N LEU A 166 12.25 6.91 -1.14
CA LEU A 166 12.89 7.91 -2.01
C LEU A 166 13.26 9.17 -1.21
N SER A 167 12.37 9.65 -0.34
CA SER A 167 12.61 10.81 0.51
C SER A 167 13.80 10.59 1.44
N HIS A 168 13.86 9.43 2.11
CA HIS A 168 15.01 9.06 2.95
C HIS A 168 16.33 8.99 2.17
N THR A 169 16.30 8.33 1.01
CA THR A 169 17.45 8.22 0.12
C THR A 169 17.97 9.60 -0.27
N LEU A 170 17.06 10.53 -0.60
CA LEU A 170 17.38 11.91 -0.95
C LEU A 170 17.91 12.70 0.25
N VAL A 171 17.44 12.45 1.48
CA VAL A 171 18.05 13.00 2.70
C VAL A 171 19.51 12.55 2.81
N VAL A 172 19.79 11.24 2.71
CA VAL A 172 21.17 10.73 2.77
C VAL A 172 22.03 11.32 1.65
N LEU A 173 21.48 11.43 0.44
CA LEU A 173 22.17 12.03 -0.71
C LEU A 173 22.48 13.52 -0.48
N VAL A 174 21.56 14.30 0.08
CA VAL A 174 21.76 15.70 0.47
C VAL A 174 22.88 15.80 1.51
N LEU A 175 22.84 14.96 2.56
CA LEU A 175 23.87 14.96 3.60
C LEU A 175 25.26 14.61 3.02
N TRP A 176 25.30 13.64 2.11
CA TRP A 176 26.54 13.17 1.48
C TRP A 176 27.13 14.20 0.50
N THR A 177 26.30 14.77 -0.37
CA THR A 177 26.73 15.76 -1.37
C THR A 177 27.14 17.07 -0.72
N TYR A 178 26.43 17.53 0.33
CA TYR A 178 26.83 18.64 1.17
C TYR A 178 28.22 18.40 1.79
N TRP A 179 28.44 17.24 2.41
CA TRP A 179 29.71 16.97 3.07
C TRP A 179 30.87 16.88 2.08
N ARG A 180 30.64 16.30 0.89
CA ARG A 180 31.62 16.26 -0.20
C ARG A 180 31.99 17.64 -0.69
N TRP A 181 31.00 18.51 -0.90
CA TRP A 181 31.24 19.90 -1.27
C TRP A 181 32.00 20.66 -0.18
N ARG A 182 31.67 20.43 1.10
CA ARG A 182 32.37 21.02 2.24
C ARG A 182 33.85 20.66 2.29
N GLU A 183 34.20 19.40 2.02
CA GLU A 183 35.60 18.94 1.97
C GLU A 183 36.34 19.43 0.73
N LYS A 184 35.65 19.46 -0.41
CA LYS A 184 36.19 19.91 -1.69
C LYS A 184 35.24 20.93 -2.32
N PRO A 185 35.41 22.23 -2.01
CA PRO A 185 34.51 23.28 -2.48
C PRO A 185 34.70 23.54 -3.98
N ASP A 186 34.01 22.77 -4.81
CA ASP A 186 34.00 22.95 -6.26
C ASP A 186 32.57 23.00 -6.82
N ARG A 187 32.44 23.49 -8.06
CA ARG A 187 31.14 23.69 -8.73
C ARG A 187 30.39 22.38 -8.95
N ARG A 188 31.11 21.26 -9.12
CA ARG A 188 30.50 19.95 -9.39
C ARG A 188 29.78 19.42 -8.16
N HIS A 189 30.44 19.44 -7.00
CA HIS A 189 29.80 18.99 -5.76
C HIS A 189 28.68 19.93 -5.31
N LEU A 190 28.84 21.25 -5.55
CA LEU A 190 27.77 22.23 -5.30
C LEU A 190 26.54 21.95 -6.17
N LEU A 191 26.74 21.66 -7.47
CA LEU A 191 25.66 21.30 -8.37
C LEU A 191 24.93 20.04 -7.90
N PHE A 192 25.66 18.97 -7.52
CA PHE A 192 25.02 17.76 -7.01
C PHE A 192 24.25 18.00 -5.70
N PHE A 193 24.75 18.88 -4.83
CA PHE A 193 24.02 19.29 -3.63
C PHE A 193 22.72 20.01 -3.98
N ILE A 194 22.76 20.98 -4.90
CA ILE A 194 21.58 21.72 -5.36
C ILE A 194 20.55 20.77 -5.99
N LEU A 195 20.99 19.85 -6.86
CA LEU A 195 20.11 18.88 -7.51
C LEU A 195 19.47 17.92 -6.49
N ALA A 196 20.24 17.42 -5.52
CA ALA A 196 19.70 16.57 -4.46
C ALA A 196 18.72 17.33 -3.56
N ALA A 197 19.01 18.60 -3.25
CA ALA A 197 18.13 19.46 -2.45
C ALA A 197 16.81 19.75 -3.17
N LEU A 198 16.86 20.09 -4.46
CA LEU A 198 15.66 20.27 -5.29
C LEU A 198 14.85 18.98 -5.39
N ALA A 199 15.51 17.84 -5.67
CA ALA A 199 14.83 16.55 -5.73
C ALA A 199 14.14 16.21 -4.41
N LEU A 200 14.79 16.48 -3.27
CA LEU A 200 14.22 16.27 -1.95
C LEU A 200 12.98 17.15 -1.72
N LEU A 201 13.04 18.45 -2.06
CA LEU A 201 11.89 19.36 -1.92
C LEU A 201 10.72 18.99 -2.83
N TYR A 202 11.01 18.61 -4.07
CA TYR A 202 10.00 18.14 -5.02
C TYR A 202 9.51 16.72 -4.71
N THR A 203 10.02 16.04 -3.67
CA THR A 203 9.52 14.74 -3.19
C THR A 203 8.76 14.88 -1.87
N HIS A 204 9.25 15.70 -0.93
CA HIS A 204 8.69 15.77 0.42
C HIS A 204 8.95 17.12 1.10
N TYR A 205 7.90 17.80 1.57
CA TYR A 205 8.00 19.14 2.17
C TYR A 205 8.93 19.21 3.40
N TRP A 206 8.96 18.17 4.25
CA TRP A 206 9.88 18.09 5.40
C TRP A 206 11.35 18.07 5.01
N GLY A 207 11.67 17.83 3.74
CA GLY A 207 12.99 18.02 3.18
C GLY A 207 13.55 19.43 3.42
N ALA A 208 12.68 20.46 3.44
CA ALA A 208 13.07 21.83 3.74
C ALA A 208 13.70 21.96 5.14
N LEU A 209 13.17 21.23 6.13
CA LEU A 209 13.67 21.28 7.51
C LEU A 209 15.09 20.69 7.61
N VAL A 210 15.37 19.64 6.82
CA VAL A 210 16.72 19.07 6.70
C VAL A 210 17.67 20.09 6.05
N LEU A 211 17.24 20.76 4.98
CA LEU A 211 18.04 21.78 4.31
C LEU A 211 18.34 22.99 5.22
N ILE A 212 17.39 23.39 6.06
CA ILE A 212 17.61 24.42 7.09
C ILE A 212 18.69 23.95 8.08
N GLY A 213 18.64 22.69 8.54
CA GLY A 213 19.68 22.12 9.39
C GLY A 213 21.07 22.11 8.75
N VAL A 214 21.16 21.75 7.46
CA VAL A 214 22.39 21.83 6.66
C VAL A 214 22.90 23.27 6.56
N GLY A 215 22.01 24.22 6.28
CA GLY A 215 22.30 25.65 6.20
C GLY A 215 22.86 26.20 7.50
N ILE A 216 22.18 25.95 8.62
CA ILE A 216 22.60 26.35 9.97
C ILE A 216 24.00 25.79 10.28
N HIS A 217 24.22 24.50 10.03
CA HIS A 217 25.53 23.89 10.24
C HIS A 217 26.63 24.60 9.44
N CYS A 218 26.38 24.88 8.16
CA CYS A 218 27.33 25.53 7.27
C CYS A 218 27.62 26.99 7.69
N LEU A 219 26.61 27.73 8.12
CA LEU A 219 26.75 29.12 8.54
C LEU A 219 27.52 29.26 9.86
N ILE A 220 27.31 28.34 10.81
CA ILE A 220 27.97 28.37 12.11
C ILE A 220 29.41 27.84 12.01
N VAL A 221 29.59 26.67 11.38
CA VAL A 221 30.84 25.89 11.46
C VAL A 221 31.68 25.99 10.18
N GLY A 222 31.10 26.47 9.07
CA GLY A 222 31.79 26.58 7.78
C GLY A 222 32.69 27.83 7.69
N PRO A 223 33.84 27.75 6.98
CA PRO A 223 34.63 28.93 6.61
C PRO A 223 33.85 29.86 5.68
N GLN A 224 34.26 31.13 5.62
CA GLN A 224 33.52 32.20 4.96
C GLN A 224 33.12 31.90 3.50
N HIS A 225 34.00 31.29 2.70
CA HIS A 225 33.70 30.92 1.32
C HIS A 225 32.56 29.89 1.20
N LEU A 226 32.44 28.96 2.15
CA LEU A 226 31.30 28.02 2.21
C LEU A 226 30.02 28.71 2.66
N ARG A 227 30.10 29.75 3.51
CA ARG A 227 28.92 30.53 3.91
C ARG A 227 28.29 31.24 2.72
N TYR A 228 29.10 31.87 1.86
CA TYR A 228 28.58 32.44 0.62
C TYR A 228 28.05 31.37 -0.32
N GLY A 229 28.76 30.24 -0.45
CA GLY A 229 28.33 29.13 -1.29
C GLY A 229 26.98 28.54 -0.88
N ILE A 230 26.71 28.38 0.42
CA ILE A 230 25.43 27.82 0.89
C ILE A 230 24.28 28.81 0.73
N ILE A 231 24.54 30.12 0.85
CA ILE A 231 23.55 31.18 0.57
C ILE A 231 23.18 31.17 -0.92
N ILE A 232 24.18 31.11 -1.80
CA ILE A 232 23.96 31.01 -3.26
C ILE A 232 23.20 29.73 -3.60
N ALA A 233 23.60 28.59 -3.03
CA ALA A 233 22.88 27.33 -3.23
C ALA A 233 21.42 27.42 -2.75
N GLY A 234 21.18 28.01 -1.58
CA GLY A 234 19.84 28.23 -1.04
C GLY A 234 18.99 29.12 -1.96
N ALA A 235 19.55 30.19 -2.51
CA ALA A 235 18.87 31.04 -3.48
C ALA A 235 18.52 30.29 -4.78
N ILE A 236 19.44 29.46 -5.29
CA ILE A 236 19.19 28.63 -6.48
C ILE A 236 18.12 27.57 -6.20
N VAL A 237 18.16 26.92 -5.04
CA VAL A 237 17.14 25.94 -4.64
C VAL A 237 15.78 26.61 -4.48
N ALA A 238 15.71 27.78 -3.83
CA ALA A 238 14.48 28.55 -3.68
C ALA A 238 13.91 28.98 -5.05
N LEU A 239 14.77 29.45 -5.96
CA LEU A 239 14.36 29.82 -7.32
C LEU A 239 13.89 28.60 -8.12
N GLY A 240 14.59 27.47 -8.02
CA GLY A 240 14.21 26.23 -8.69
C GLY A 240 12.93 25.60 -8.14
N TYR A 241 12.60 25.87 -6.88
CA TYR A 241 11.36 25.43 -6.23
C TYR A 241 10.22 26.44 -6.36
N ALA A 242 10.51 27.67 -6.80
CA ALA A 242 9.54 28.76 -6.93
C ALA A 242 8.27 28.39 -7.73
N PRO A 243 8.33 27.59 -8.81
CA PRO A 243 7.12 27.18 -9.54
C PRO A 243 6.09 26.42 -8.68
N TRP A 244 6.52 25.73 -7.63
CA TRP A 244 5.63 24.95 -6.76
C TRP A 244 5.17 25.71 -5.50
N LEU A 245 5.82 26.82 -5.15
CA LEU A 245 5.45 27.61 -3.97
C LEU A 245 3.98 28.07 -3.95
N PRO A 246 3.36 28.50 -5.06
CA PRO A 246 1.95 28.89 -5.07
C PRO A 246 0.97 27.74 -4.81
N ILE A 247 1.41 26.49 -5.00
CA ILE A 247 0.56 25.31 -4.81
C ILE A 247 0.38 24.98 -3.32
N ILE A 248 1.38 25.26 -2.48
CA ILE A 248 1.34 24.94 -1.05
C ILE A 248 0.16 25.62 -0.34
N PRO A 249 -0.09 26.95 -0.48
CA PRO A 249 -1.27 27.59 0.10
C PRO A 249 -2.58 27.00 -0.42
N GLN A 250 -2.67 26.67 -1.71
CA GLN A 250 -3.87 26.05 -2.29
C GLN A 250 -4.17 24.69 -1.62
N GLN A 251 -3.15 23.87 -1.38
CA GLN A 251 -3.29 22.59 -0.68
C GLN A 251 -3.70 22.78 0.79
N MET A 252 -3.17 23.82 1.45
CA MET A 252 -3.54 24.15 2.83
C MET A 252 -4.97 24.68 2.94
N GLU A 253 -5.45 25.46 1.97
CA GLU A 253 -6.82 25.96 1.91
C GLU A 253 -7.84 24.84 1.72
N ALA A 254 -7.46 23.76 1.00
CA ALA A 254 -8.28 22.56 0.85
C ALA A 254 -8.42 21.75 2.15
N LEU A 255 -7.53 21.97 3.13
CA LEU A 255 -7.48 21.27 4.42
C LEU A 255 -7.25 22.28 5.57
N PRO A 256 -8.24 23.13 5.90
CA PRO A 256 -8.06 24.24 6.83
C PRO A 256 -7.68 23.77 8.25
N ASP A 257 -8.12 22.58 8.66
CA ASP A 257 -7.85 22.01 9.98
C ASP A 257 -6.51 21.24 10.06
N GLY A 258 -5.77 21.15 8.95
CA GLY A 258 -4.52 20.41 8.85
C GLY A 258 -4.64 19.05 8.17
N LEU A 259 -3.56 18.28 8.21
CA LEU A 259 -3.49 16.96 7.58
C LEU A 259 -4.30 15.93 8.38
N ALA A 260 -4.78 14.89 7.69
CA ALA A 260 -5.45 13.77 8.32
C ALA A 260 -4.52 12.99 9.27
N HIS A 261 -5.08 12.42 10.34
CA HIS A 261 -4.38 11.58 11.32
C HIS A 261 -3.21 12.23 12.08
N VAL A 262 -3.10 13.55 12.07
CA VAL A 262 -2.03 14.28 12.77
C VAL A 262 -2.03 14.04 14.29
N LEU A 263 -0.84 14.08 14.86
CA LEU A 263 -0.61 13.92 16.29
C LEU A 263 -0.60 15.28 17.00
N PRO A 264 -1.21 15.36 18.20
CA PRO A 264 -1.18 16.58 19.01
C PRO A 264 0.23 16.88 19.54
N ASN A 265 0.50 18.15 19.84
CA ASN A 265 1.70 18.62 20.54
C ASN A 265 1.63 18.33 22.07
N ASP A 266 1.30 17.10 22.45
CA ASP A 266 1.15 16.70 23.86
C ASP A 266 1.89 15.39 24.16
N ARG A 267 1.72 14.87 25.38
CA ARG A 267 2.35 13.60 25.80
C ARG A 267 1.91 12.41 24.96
N ARG A 268 0.65 12.37 24.50
CA ARG A 268 0.12 11.27 23.68
C ARG A 268 0.78 11.30 22.31
N GLY A 269 0.81 12.46 21.66
CA GLY A 269 1.45 12.63 20.36
C GLY A 269 2.93 12.28 20.40
N LEU A 270 3.66 12.75 21.43
CA LEU A 270 5.07 12.41 21.63
C LEU A 270 5.29 10.91 21.87
N THR A 271 4.41 10.24 22.62
CA THR A 271 4.50 8.79 22.88
C THR A 271 4.31 7.99 21.59
N VAL A 272 3.28 8.31 20.80
CA VAL A 272 3.06 7.65 19.51
C VAL A 272 4.21 7.93 18.55
N MET A 273 4.69 9.18 18.51
CA MET A 273 5.83 9.57 17.71
C MET A 273 7.09 8.77 18.10
N SER A 274 7.46 8.72 19.38
CA SER A 274 8.65 7.98 19.81
C SER A 274 8.52 6.47 19.54
N TYR A 275 7.34 5.91 19.77
CA TYR A 275 7.05 4.50 19.52
C TYR A 275 7.20 4.16 18.03
N GLN A 276 6.47 4.87 17.14
CA GLN A 276 6.46 4.58 15.71
C GLN A 276 7.75 5.01 14.99
N LEU A 277 8.34 6.15 15.34
CA LEU A 277 9.47 6.75 14.62
C LEU A 277 10.83 6.20 15.07
N ILE A 278 11.02 5.93 16.37
CA ILE A 278 12.34 5.58 16.94
C ILE A 278 12.41 4.10 17.29
N GLY A 279 11.32 3.56 17.84
CA GLY A 279 11.18 2.15 18.18
C GLY A 279 11.39 1.81 19.65
N VAL A 280 11.03 0.58 20.03
CA VAL A 280 10.98 0.12 21.42
C VAL A 280 12.27 -0.60 21.80
N PRO A 281 12.86 -0.38 23.00
CA PRO A 281 12.52 0.66 23.97
C PRO A 281 12.98 2.04 23.49
N GLU A 282 12.12 3.04 23.57
CA GLU A 282 12.33 4.38 23.01
C GLU A 282 13.53 5.07 23.67
N TRP A 283 13.60 4.99 25.00
CA TRP A 283 14.68 5.58 25.79
C TRP A 283 16.04 4.97 25.49
N PHE A 284 16.11 3.70 25.10
CA PHE A 284 17.38 3.06 24.72
C PHE A 284 17.99 3.78 23.51
N TRP A 285 17.19 4.02 22.48
CA TRP A 285 17.63 4.69 21.26
C TRP A 285 17.92 6.19 21.47
N VAL A 286 17.07 6.88 22.24
CA VAL A 286 17.27 8.29 22.59
C VAL A 286 18.58 8.50 23.37
N VAL A 287 18.86 7.64 24.35
CA VAL A 287 20.10 7.70 25.13
C VAL A 287 21.32 7.44 24.24
N LEU A 288 21.27 6.44 23.35
CA LEU A 288 22.36 6.16 22.43
C LEU A 288 22.60 7.33 21.45
N GLY A 289 21.55 7.93 20.90
CA GLY A 289 21.65 9.11 20.05
C GLY A 289 22.23 10.33 20.78
N GLY A 290 21.74 10.61 21.99
CA GLY A 290 22.21 11.73 22.82
C GLY A 290 23.65 11.56 23.32
N ALA A 291 24.05 10.34 23.68
CA ALA A 291 25.42 10.03 24.10
C ALA A 291 26.46 10.36 23.02
N ALA A 292 26.08 10.34 21.74
CA ALA A 292 26.96 10.70 20.63
C ALA A 292 27.50 12.13 20.78
N LEU A 293 26.66 13.07 21.23
CA LEU A 293 27.03 14.48 21.45
C LEU A 293 28.10 14.61 22.54
N VAL A 294 27.91 13.92 23.66
CA VAL A 294 28.83 13.92 24.80
C VAL A 294 30.18 13.31 24.40
N LEU A 295 30.14 12.14 23.75
CA LEU A 295 31.33 11.40 23.31
C LEU A 295 32.10 12.13 22.20
N ALA A 296 31.43 12.99 21.43
CA ALA A 296 32.06 13.74 20.34
C ALA A 296 32.66 15.07 20.77
N TRP A 297 32.38 15.58 21.98
CA TRP A 297 32.73 16.93 22.43
C TRP A 297 34.22 17.28 22.26
N ARG A 298 35.11 16.32 22.54
CA ARG A 298 36.57 16.45 22.34
C ARG A 298 37.12 15.62 21.17
N SER A 299 36.24 15.04 20.37
CA SER A 299 36.65 14.18 19.25
C SER A 299 36.89 15.00 17.98
N ARG A 300 37.73 14.48 17.09
CA ARG A 300 37.87 14.98 15.72
C ARG A 300 36.59 14.87 14.87
N GLN A 301 35.61 14.08 15.32
CA GLN A 301 34.30 13.94 14.68
C GLN A 301 33.28 15.00 15.14
N ARG A 302 33.65 15.96 16.01
CA ARG A 302 32.71 16.96 16.57
C ARG A 302 31.85 17.65 15.51
N GLN A 303 32.45 18.09 14.40
CA GLN A 303 31.70 18.78 13.33
C GLN A 303 30.72 17.85 12.61
N ALA A 304 31.10 16.59 12.36
CA ALA A 304 30.20 15.61 11.76
C ALA A 304 29.03 15.29 12.71
N ILE A 305 29.29 15.19 14.01
CA ILE A 305 28.25 14.91 15.01
C ILE A 305 27.32 16.11 15.20
N SER A 306 27.83 17.35 15.22
CA SER A 306 26.96 18.53 15.23
C SER A 306 26.12 18.66 13.96
N PHE A 307 26.67 18.27 12.81
CA PHE A 307 25.94 18.22 11.55
C PHE A 307 24.77 17.24 11.60
N LEU A 308 25.03 16.00 12.02
CA LEU A 308 23.99 14.97 12.15
C LEU A 308 22.96 15.36 13.22
N ALA A 309 23.39 15.94 14.34
CA ALA A 309 22.50 16.41 15.40
C ALA A 309 21.57 17.53 14.91
N LEU A 310 22.07 18.49 14.13
CA LEU A 310 21.23 19.51 13.50
C LEU A 310 20.23 18.88 12.51
N GLY A 311 20.64 17.83 11.78
CA GLY A 311 19.76 17.04 10.91
C GLY A 311 18.64 16.29 11.66
N VAL A 312 18.74 16.12 12.98
CA VAL A 312 17.68 15.53 13.83
C VAL A 312 16.89 16.61 14.57
N CYS A 313 17.59 17.49 15.29
CA CYS A 313 16.96 18.49 16.16
C CYS A 313 16.15 19.53 15.36
N VAL A 314 16.66 20.00 14.21
CA VAL A 314 15.97 21.05 13.45
C VAL A 314 14.64 20.56 12.88
N PRO A 315 14.54 19.40 12.20
CA PRO A 315 13.24 18.87 11.78
C PRO A 315 12.27 18.63 12.94
N ILE A 316 12.73 18.11 14.09
CA ILE A 316 11.86 17.90 15.25
C ILE A 316 11.30 19.23 15.76
N VAL A 317 12.16 20.20 16.06
CA VAL A 317 11.76 21.49 16.64
C VAL A 317 10.84 22.23 15.68
N LEU A 318 11.22 22.34 14.40
CA LEU A 318 10.40 23.05 13.42
C LEU A 318 9.08 22.34 13.14
N SER A 319 9.02 21.00 13.17
CA SER A 319 7.74 20.28 13.02
C SER A 319 6.80 20.55 14.18
N VAL A 320 7.30 20.59 15.42
CA VAL A 320 6.47 20.94 16.60
C VAL A 320 5.97 22.38 16.51
N VAL A 321 6.84 23.31 16.08
CA VAL A 321 6.47 24.72 15.89
C VAL A 321 5.42 24.86 14.79
N ILE A 322 5.62 24.25 13.62
CA ILE A 322 4.65 24.28 12.51
C ILE A 322 3.32 23.68 12.97
N ASN A 323 3.34 22.55 13.68
CA ASN A 323 2.14 21.89 14.21
C ASN A 323 1.32 22.75 15.18
N ALA A 324 1.93 23.78 15.79
CA ALA A 324 1.21 24.71 16.64
C ALA A 324 0.37 25.74 15.85
N PHE A 325 0.68 25.93 14.55
CA PHE A 325 -0.03 26.85 13.67
C PHE A 325 -0.87 26.13 12.60
N TYR A 326 -0.41 24.97 12.14
CA TYR A 326 -1.07 24.16 11.13
C TYR A 326 -0.78 22.68 11.41
N ALA A 327 -1.82 21.91 11.71
CA ALA A 327 -1.67 20.55 12.22
C ALA A 327 -1.07 19.63 11.14
N THR A 328 0.14 19.15 11.39
CA THR A 328 1.00 18.46 10.41
C THR A 328 1.90 17.39 11.02
N LEU A 329 1.97 17.30 12.35
CA LEU A 329 2.91 16.42 13.04
C LEU A 329 2.50 14.96 12.85
N TRP A 330 3.31 14.21 12.12
CA TRP A 330 3.11 12.79 11.88
C TRP A 330 4.45 12.05 11.79
N TYR A 331 4.51 10.82 12.29
CA TYR A 331 5.76 10.04 12.31
C TYR A 331 6.26 9.71 10.89
N ARG A 332 5.35 9.55 9.93
CA ARG A 332 5.71 9.35 8.52
C ARG A 332 6.29 10.62 7.89
N SER A 333 5.89 11.81 8.32
CA SER A 333 6.48 13.06 7.83
C SER A 333 7.86 13.33 8.45
N LEU A 334 8.01 12.99 9.74
CA LEU A 334 9.26 13.15 10.49
C LEU A 334 10.31 12.05 10.24
N MET A 335 9.98 11.04 9.45
CA MET A 335 10.89 9.95 9.05
C MET A 335 12.24 10.46 8.49
N VAL A 336 12.29 11.69 7.96
CA VAL A 336 13.51 12.38 7.48
C VAL A 336 14.65 12.43 8.52
N ILE A 337 14.36 12.27 9.82
CA ILE A 337 15.38 12.23 10.87
C ILE A 337 16.05 10.86 11.04
N ILE A 338 15.47 9.78 10.49
CA ILE A 338 15.94 8.41 10.70
C ILE A 338 17.40 8.27 10.25
N PRO A 339 17.82 8.66 9.02
CA PRO A 339 19.20 8.46 8.62
C PRO A 339 20.24 9.17 9.50
N PRO A 340 20.12 10.48 9.84
CA PRO A 340 21.07 11.11 10.73
C PRO A 340 21.00 10.58 12.17
N LEU A 341 19.83 10.17 12.67
CA LEU A 341 19.68 9.54 14.00
C LEU A 341 20.43 8.20 14.07
N LEU A 342 20.27 7.34 13.07
CA LEU A 342 20.96 6.05 13.00
C LEU A 342 22.49 6.23 12.94
N LEU A 343 22.98 7.27 12.27
CA LEU A 343 24.40 7.61 12.28
C LEU A 343 24.89 8.04 13.67
N LEU A 344 24.12 8.82 14.43
CA LEU A 344 24.46 9.17 15.81
C LEU A 344 24.50 7.93 16.73
N ILE A 345 23.50 7.06 16.64
CA ILE A 345 23.45 5.80 17.39
C ILE A 345 24.65 4.92 17.04
N SER A 346 24.94 4.76 15.75
CA SER A 346 26.08 3.96 15.26
C SER A 346 27.44 4.51 15.72
N TYR A 347 27.56 5.83 15.90
CA TYR A 347 28.75 6.46 16.46
C TYR A 347 28.93 6.06 17.92
N THR A 348 27.88 6.15 18.74
CA THR A 348 27.92 5.72 20.14
C THR A 348 28.29 4.24 20.27
N LEU A 349 27.67 3.37 19.46
CA LEU A 349 27.99 1.94 19.41
C LEU A 349 29.47 1.68 19.06
N SER A 350 30.07 2.52 18.22
CA SER A 350 31.49 2.43 17.86
C SER A 350 32.46 2.78 18.99
N ARG A 351 31.97 3.24 20.16
CA ARG A 351 32.81 3.62 21.31
C ARG A 351 32.91 2.56 22.40
N PHE A 352 32.00 1.59 22.44
CA PHE A 352 32.05 0.46 23.38
C PHE A 352 33.24 -0.48 23.08
N ARG A 353 33.63 -1.41 23.95
CA ARG A 353 34.62 -2.44 23.59
C ARG A 353 33.89 -3.64 22.97
N LEU A 354 34.64 -4.62 22.46
CA LEU A 354 34.05 -5.73 21.71
C LEU A 354 32.98 -6.51 22.52
N PRO A 355 33.20 -6.86 23.81
CA PRO A 355 32.20 -7.59 24.58
C PRO A 355 30.89 -6.80 24.76
N GLU A 356 30.97 -5.53 25.12
CA GLU A 356 29.78 -4.69 25.33
C GLU A 356 29.07 -4.44 24.00
N ARG A 357 29.81 -4.25 22.89
CA ARG A 357 29.23 -4.17 21.56
C ARG A 357 28.49 -5.45 21.18
N SER A 358 29.09 -6.62 21.41
CA SER A 358 28.46 -7.90 21.09
C SER A 358 27.18 -8.12 21.88
N LEU A 359 27.15 -7.75 23.17
CA LEU A 359 25.95 -7.79 23.99
C LEU A 359 24.86 -6.84 23.46
N LEU A 360 25.22 -5.58 23.17
CA LEU A 360 24.28 -4.59 22.61
C LEU A 360 23.74 -5.02 21.25
N MET A 361 24.59 -5.57 20.38
CA MET A 361 24.17 -6.12 19.09
C MET A 361 23.23 -7.31 19.27
N GLY A 362 23.52 -8.23 20.19
CA GLY A 362 22.62 -9.33 20.53
C GLY A 362 21.26 -8.82 21.01
N PHE A 363 21.25 -7.81 21.88
CA PHE A 363 20.03 -7.15 22.33
C PHE A 363 19.25 -6.51 21.17
N ILE A 364 19.91 -5.75 20.29
CA ILE A 364 19.29 -5.12 19.13
C ILE A 364 18.67 -6.18 18.20
N VAL A 365 19.39 -7.26 17.89
CA VAL A 365 18.87 -8.34 17.03
C VAL A 365 17.66 -9.02 17.68
N ILE A 366 17.74 -9.36 18.97
CA ILE A 366 16.60 -9.94 19.69
C ILE A 366 15.42 -8.97 19.66
N GLN A 367 15.63 -7.69 19.96
CA GLN A 367 14.58 -6.67 19.92
C GLN A 367 13.94 -6.58 18.52
N SER A 368 14.74 -6.50 17.45
CA SER A 368 14.22 -6.33 16.09
C SER A 368 13.50 -7.57 15.54
N VAL A 369 13.78 -8.76 16.11
CA VAL A 369 13.11 -10.02 15.75
C VAL A 369 11.81 -10.20 16.55
N PHE A 370 11.82 -9.88 17.85
CA PHE A 370 10.72 -10.22 18.76
C PHE A 370 9.76 -9.06 19.04
N THR A 371 10.11 -7.83 18.64
CA THR A 371 9.25 -6.66 18.83
C THR A 371 9.06 -5.92 17.52
N THR A 372 7.92 -5.24 17.39
CA THR A 372 7.68 -4.30 16.30
C THR A 372 7.03 -3.05 16.87
N SER A 373 7.59 -1.89 16.55
CA SER A 373 7.07 -0.59 16.99
C SER A 373 6.33 0.16 15.89
N ALA A 374 6.35 -0.37 14.67
CA ALA A 374 5.53 0.08 13.57
C ALA A 374 4.69 -1.08 13.04
N LEU A 375 3.44 -0.79 12.69
CA LEU A 375 2.56 -1.76 12.05
C LEU A 375 2.19 -1.22 10.68
N PRO A 376 2.03 -2.11 9.67
CA PRO A 376 1.45 -1.69 8.41
C PRO A 376 0.07 -1.08 8.67
N PRO A 377 -0.37 -0.14 7.82
CA PRO A 377 -1.73 0.37 7.88
C PRO A 377 -2.72 -0.77 7.69
N THR A 378 -3.94 -0.60 8.20
CA THR A 378 -5.04 -1.52 7.93
C THR A 378 -5.30 -1.54 6.43
N ARG A 379 -5.35 -2.74 5.84
CA ARG A 379 -5.56 -2.94 4.40
C ARG A 379 -6.91 -3.61 4.20
N GLY A 380 -7.73 -3.08 3.30
CA GLY A 380 -9.03 -3.67 2.98
C GLY A 380 -8.88 -4.99 2.21
N ILE A 381 -9.87 -5.87 2.37
CA ILE A 381 -9.97 -7.15 1.65
C ILE A 381 -10.54 -6.97 0.25
N TYR A 382 -10.03 -5.99 -0.47
CA TYR A 382 -10.52 -5.64 -1.79
C TYR A 382 -10.27 -6.68 -2.88
N PRO A 383 -9.14 -7.43 -2.92
CA PRO A 383 -8.96 -8.45 -3.96
C PRO A 383 -10.03 -9.54 -3.92
N PRO A 384 -10.35 -10.20 -2.78
CA PRO A 384 -11.44 -11.18 -2.73
C PRO A 384 -12.80 -10.62 -3.18
N ILE A 385 -13.13 -9.39 -2.81
CA ILE A 385 -14.39 -8.73 -3.23
C ILE A 385 -14.36 -8.46 -4.74
N ALA A 386 -13.24 -7.98 -5.27
CA ALA A 386 -13.07 -7.74 -6.70
C ALA A 386 -13.15 -9.05 -7.50
N TYR A 387 -12.52 -10.14 -7.06
CA TYR A 387 -12.64 -11.46 -7.71
C TYR A 387 -14.08 -11.96 -7.70
N TYR A 388 -14.77 -11.84 -6.55
CA TYR A 388 -16.19 -12.17 -6.45
C TYR A 388 -17.01 -11.41 -7.50
N LEU A 389 -16.82 -10.10 -7.60
CA LEU A 389 -17.51 -9.26 -8.57
C LEU A 389 -17.10 -9.56 -10.01
N GLY A 390 -15.83 -9.87 -10.26
CA GLY A 390 -15.28 -10.18 -11.57
C GLY A 390 -15.87 -11.45 -12.20
N GLU A 391 -16.20 -12.43 -11.37
CA GLU A 391 -16.81 -13.69 -11.81
C GLU A 391 -18.34 -13.63 -11.90
N ARG A 392 -18.98 -12.69 -11.18
CA ARG A 392 -20.45 -12.70 -10.94
C ARG A 392 -21.18 -11.46 -11.46
N SER A 393 -20.48 -10.43 -11.90
CA SER A 393 -21.09 -9.27 -12.54
C SER A 393 -21.32 -9.56 -14.01
N ALA A 394 -22.52 -9.26 -14.52
CA ALA A 394 -22.81 -9.30 -15.94
C ALA A 394 -22.21 -8.07 -16.63
N PRO A 395 -22.00 -8.09 -17.96
CA PRO A 395 -21.56 -6.90 -18.72
C PRO A 395 -22.49 -5.68 -18.62
N GLN A 396 -23.74 -5.87 -18.18
CA GLN A 396 -24.75 -4.82 -17.98
C GLN A 396 -24.88 -4.41 -16.51
N ASP A 397 -23.89 -4.73 -15.68
CA ASP A 397 -23.82 -4.30 -14.29
C ASP A 397 -22.82 -3.14 -14.15
N ALA A 398 -23.06 -2.25 -13.17
CA ALA A 398 -22.10 -1.24 -12.74
C ALA A 398 -21.60 -1.52 -11.32
N VAL A 399 -20.46 -0.92 -10.96
CA VAL A 399 -19.89 -0.97 -9.61
C VAL A 399 -19.70 0.44 -9.06
N ILE A 400 -20.32 0.75 -7.93
CA ILE A 400 -20.13 2.01 -7.20
C ILE A 400 -19.24 1.74 -5.99
N ALA A 401 -18.06 2.35 -5.99
CA ALA A 401 -17.10 2.32 -4.89
C ALA A 401 -17.42 3.46 -3.91
N ALA A 402 -18.10 3.12 -2.83
CA ALA A 402 -18.45 3.99 -1.71
C ALA A 402 -17.69 3.58 -0.43
N ALA A 403 -16.38 3.33 -0.58
CA ALA A 403 -15.50 2.89 0.50
C ALA A 403 -14.64 4.04 1.06
N GLY A 404 -15.14 5.27 1.00
CA GLY A 404 -14.39 6.46 1.42
C GLY A 404 -13.05 6.56 0.70
N PHE A 405 -11.98 6.79 1.45
CA PHE A 405 -10.64 6.93 0.90
C PHE A 405 -10.08 5.64 0.26
N ASP A 406 -10.58 4.47 0.66
CA ASP A 406 -10.14 3.19 0.12
C ASP A 406 -10.66 2.90 -1.30
N SER A 407 -11.57 3.73 -1.81
CA SER A 407 -12.21 3.53 -3.11
C SER A 407 -11.17 3.34 -4.24
N TYR A 408 -10.06 4.07 -4.21
CA TYR A 408 -9.00 3.89 -5.23
C TYR A 408 -8.30 2.52 -5.15
N ALA A 409 -8.05 2.01 -3.94
CA ALA A 409 -7.45 0.71 -3.76
C ALA A 409 -8.40 -0.40 -4.23
N PHE A 410 -9.70 -0.27 -3.95
CA PHE A 410 -10.71 -1.19 -4.47
C PHE A 410 -10.82 -1.15 -6.00
N LEU A 411 -10.89 0.04 -6.57
CA LEU A 411 -11.06 0.24 -8.02
C LEU A 411 -9.91 -0.36 -8.81
N TYR A 412 -8.68 -0.26 -8.29
CA TYR A 412 -7.50 -0.93 -8.87
C TYR A 412 -7.77 -2.41 -9.16
N TYR A 413 -8.40 -3.14 -8.25
CA TYR A 413 -8.67 -4.57 -8.44
C TYR A 413 -9.88 -4.85 -9.31
N VAL A 414 -10.97 -4.08 -9.17
CA VAL A 414 -12.24 -4.37 -9.88
C VAL A 414 -12.18 -4.05 -11.37
N GLU A 415 -11.47 -2.97 -11.75
CA GLU A 415 -11.30 -2.56 -13.16
C GLU A 415 -10.39 -3.53 -13.93
N ARG A 416 -9.61 -4.35 -13.21
CA ARG A 416 -8.73 -5.38 -13.78
C ARG A 416 -9.40 -6.76 -13.87
N GLN A 417 -10.67 -6.87 -13.49
CA GLN A 417 -11.42 -8.11 -13.65
C GLN A 417 -11.91 -8.28 -15.09
N PRO A 418 -12.11 -9.53 -15.57
CA PRO A 418 -12.65 -9.79 -16.90
C PRO A 418 -13.98 -9.09 -17.20
N ALA A 419 -14.81 -8.90 -16.16
CA ALA A 419 -16.09 -8.20 -16.28
C ALA A 419 -15.93 -6.71 -16.61
N ASN A 420 -14.87 -6.06 -16.13
CA ASN A 420 -14.58 -4.63 -16.21
C ASN A 420 -15.85 -3.73 -16.29
N PRO A 421 -16.73 -3.80 -15.28
CA PRO A 421 -17.99 -3.06 -15.29
C PRO A 421 -17.72 -1.55 -15.20
N PRO A 422 -18.62 -0.68 -15.70
CA PRO A 422 -18.56 0.75 -15.43
C PRO A 422 -18.43 1.03 -13.93
N THR A 423 -17.45 1.84 -13.54
CA THR A 423 -17.15 2.14 -12.15
C THR A 423 -17.47 3.60 -11.79
N LEU A 424 -17.88 3.84 -10.54
CA LEU A 424 -18.02 5.18 -9.96
C LEU A 424 -17.29 5.26 -8.63
N ASN A 425 -16.35 6.22 -8.51
CA ASN A 425 -15.72 6.56 -7.24
C ASN A 425 -16.48 7.69 -6.54
N THR A 426 -17.24 7.38 -5.48
CA THR A 426 -18.06 8.42 -4.82
C THR A 426 -17.24 9.44 -4.04
N HIS A 427 -16.01 9.08 -3.62
CA HIS A 427 -15.14 9.97 -2.84
C HIS A 427 -14.75 11.24 -3.62
N LEU A 428 -14.64 11.17 -4.95
CA LEU A 428 -14.37 12.32 -5.81
C LEU A 428 -15.50 13.36 -5.75
N TYR A 429 -16.75 12.90 -5.82
CA TYR A 429 -17.92 13.75 -5.95
C TYR A 429 -18.43 14.28 -4.62
N ARG A 430 -18.31 13.50 -3.54
CA ARG A 430 -18.67 13.96 -2.19
C ARG A 430 -17.89 15.21 -1.75
N ARG A 431 -16.74 15.47 -2.37
CA ARG A 431 -15.94 16.69 -2.15
C ARG A 431 -16.29 17.85 -3.09
N ALA A 432 -16.97 17.58 -4.21
CA ALA A 432 -17.02 18.48 -5.38
C ALA A 432 -18.34 19.28 -5.54
N GLN A 433 -19.36 19.03 -4.72
CA GLN A 433 -20.74 19.60 -4.70
C GLN A 433 -21.80 18.51 -4.97
N THR A 434 -22.99 18.65 -4.37
CA THR A 434 -24.03 17.61 -4.38
C THR A 434 -24.67 17.35 -5.74
N SER A 435 -24.81 18.37 -6.60
CA SER A 435 -25.39 18.21 -7.95
C SER A 435 -24.54 17.28 -8.82
N ASP A 436 -23.24 17.51 -8.82
CA ASP A 436 -22.28 16.75 -9.62
C ASP A 436 -22.25 15.28 -9.18
N TYR A 437 -22.51 15.02 -7.90
CA TYR A 437 -22.60 13.66 -7.37
C TYR A 437 -23.83 12.90 -7.90
N VAL A 438 -25.01 13.53 -7.85
CA VAL A 438 -26.25 12.91 -8.35
C VAL A 438 -26.16 12.66 -9.86
N ASP A 439 -25.62 13.62 -10.61
CA ASP A 439 -25.44 13.47 -12.06
C ASP A 439 -24.47 12.35 -12.41
N ALA A 440 -23.37 12.19 -11.65
CA ALA A 440 -22.43 11.09 -11.82
C ALA A 440 -23.06 9.71 -11.53
N ILE A 441 -23.90 9.61 -10.49
CA ILE A 441 -24.68 8.38 -10.23
C ILE A 441 -25.58 8.10 -11.44
N ARG A 442 -26.40 9.07 -11.86
CA ARG A 442 -27.34 8.93 -12.99
C ARG A 442 -26.61 8.49 -14.25
N GLN A 443 -25.48 9.10 -14.58
CA GLN A 443 -24.68 8.78 -15.75
C GLN A 443 -24.14 7.33 -15.69
N THR A 444 -23.62 6.92 -14.53
CA THR A 444 -23.05 5.58 -14.33
C THR A 444 -24.11 4.50 -14.49
N VAL A 445 -25.33 4.73 -13.97
CA VAL A 445 -26.38 3.71 -13.90
C VAL A 445 -27.44 3.82 -15.02
N ASN A 446 -27.27 4.73 -15.97
CA ASN A 446 -28.31 5.01 -16.98
C ASN A 446 -28.66 3.80 -17.85
N ASN A 447 -27.66 3.00 -18.22
CA ASN A 447 -27.77 1.89 -19.17
C ASN A 447 -27.47 0.52 -18.54
N VAL A 448 -27.58 0.41 -17.23
CA VAL A 448 -27.34 -0.84 -16.49
C VAL A 448 -28.62 -1.29 -15.81
N GLU A 449 -28.77 -2.60 -15.66
CA GLU A 449 -29.91 -3.22 -14.97
C GLU A 449 -29.55 -3.63 -13.53
N GLY A 450 -28.25 -3.61 -13.22
CA GLY A 450 -27.70 -4.04 -11.96
C GLY A 450 -26.59 -3.13 -11.46
N VAL A 451 -26.55 -2.89 -10.15
CA VAL A 451 -25.54 -2.05 -9.52
C VAL A 451 -25.04 -2.75 -8.25
N TRP A 452 -23.75 -3.02 -8.22
CA TRP A 452 -23.04 -3.40 -7.01
C TRP A 452 -22.54 -2.15 -6.30
N VAL A 453 -22.78 -2.05 -4.99
CA VAL A 453 -22.24 -0.97 -4.16
C VAL A 453 -21.34 -1.58 -3.10
N VAL A 454 -20.06 -1.19 -3.14
CA VAL A 454 -19.05 -1.59 -2.13
C VAL A 454 -18.86 -0.44 -1.17
N ARG A 455 -19.12 -0.67 0.12
CA ARG A 455 -19.04 0.37 1.13
C ARG A 455 -18.53 -0.09 2.46
N GLU A 456 -17.99 0.84 3.22
CA GLU A 456 -17.71 0.60 4.63
C GLU A 456 -19.02 0.51 5.43
N TRP A 457 -19.04 -0.37 6.44
CA TRP A 457 -20.26 -0.69 7.18
C TRP A 457 -20.94 0.48 7.87
N TYR A 458 -20.18 1.53 8.22
CA TYR A 458 -20.68 2.70 8.94
C TYR A 458 -21.09 3.87 8.03
N ASP A 459 -20.84 3.79 6.72
CA ASP A 459 -21.06 4.92 5.80
C ASP A 459 -22.51 5.03 5.29
N THR A 460 -23.34 5.85 5.93
CA THR A 460 -24.73 6.08 5.52
C THR A 460 -24.84 7.07 4.36
N ASP A 461 -24.67 6.61 3.13
CA ASP A 461 -24.89 7.44 1.92
C ASP A 461 -26.37 7.47 1.50
N ALA A 462 -27.16 8.28 2.20
CA ALA A 462 -28.58 8.45 1.89
C ALA A 462 -28.82 8.93 0.45
N ILE A 463 -27.99 9.86 -0.05
CA ILE A 463 -28.13 10.41 -1.40
C ILE A 463 -28.01 9.30 -2.45
N LEU A 464 -27.04 8.40 -2.28
CA LEU A 464 -26.89 7.25 -3.18
C LEU A 464 -28.13 6.35 -3.16
N TRP A 465 -28.64 5.99 -1.99
CA TRP A 465 -29.81 5.11 -1.87
C TRP A 465 -31.09 5.74 -2.40
N ASP A 466 -31.32 7.01 -2.08
CA ASP A 466 -32.47 7.76 -2.55
C ASP A 466 -32.42 7.89 -4.07
N THR A 467 -31.25 8.21 -4.64
CA THR A 467 -31.07 8.33 -6.10
C THR A 467 -31.29 6.99 -6.81
N LEU A 468 -30.74 5.88 -6.29
CA LEU A 468 -30.97 4.56 -6.88
C LEU A 468 -32.46 4.17 -6.82
N SER A 469 -33.13 4.45 -5.70
CA SER A 469 -34.55 4.18 -5.52
C SER A 469 -35.43 5.02 -6.47
N GLU A 470 -35.12 6.31 -6.63
CA GLU A 470 -35.78 7.20 -7.60
C GLU A 470 -35.61 6.73 -9.05
N LEU A 471 -34.46 6.11 -9.36
CA LEU A 471 -34.17 5.52 -10.67
C LEU A 471 -34.78 4.11 -10.85
N GLY A 472 -35.62 3.67 -9.91
CA GLY A 472 -36.35 2.40 -9.98
C GLY A 472 -35.54 1.17 -9.63
N PHE A 473 -34.36 1.33 -9.00
CA PHE A 473 -33.63 0.19 -8.47
C PHE A 473 -34.20 -0.22 -7.10
N ILE A 474 -34.26 -1.52 -6.87
CA ILE A 474 -34.58 -2.10 -5.56
C ILE A 474 -33.38 -2.87 -5.03
N GLN A 475 -33.17 -2.84 -3.71
CA GLN A 475 -32.13 -3.64 -3.09
C GLN A 475 -32.54 -5.13 -3.08
N THR A 476 -31.73 -5.98 -3.69
CA THR A 476 -32.02 -7.41 -3.89
C THR A 476 -31.01 -8.33 -3.19
N ALA A 477 -29.83 -7.83 -2.81
CA ALA A 477 -28.92 -8.57 -1.94
C ALA A 477 -28.10 -7.62 -1.07
N ALA A 478 -27.71 -8.10 0.10
CA ALA A 478 -26.74 -7.42 0.95
C ALA A 478 -26.03 -8.45 1.82
N PHE A 479 -24.70 -8.46 1.78
CA PHE A 479 -23.92 -9.31 2.64
C PHE A 479 -22.63 -8.63 3.09
N ASN A 480 -22.18 -9.02 4.27
CA ASN A 480 -21.04 -8.43 4.95
C ASN A 480 -19.83 -9.34 4.76
N TRP A 481 -18.73 -8.76 4.27
CA TRP A 481 -17.44 -9.43 4.27
C TRP A 481 -16.74 -9.13 5.59
N GLN A 482 -16.60 -10.15 6.44
CA GLN A 482 -16.05 -10.01 7.79
C GLN A 482 -14.60 -10.51 7.86
N THR A 483 -13.63 -9.61 7.73
CA THR A 483 -12.27 -9.77 8.27
C THR A 483 -11.64 -8.38 8.47
N GLY A 484 -11.48 -7.93 9.73
CA GLY A 484 -10.94 -6.60 10.03
C GLY A 484 -12.01 -5.50 9.99
N LEU A 485 -11.96 -4.61 8.98
CA LEU A 485 -12.98 -3.59 8.74
C LEU A 485 -14.17 -4.23 8.00
N PRO A 486 -15.40 -4.20 8.55
CA PRO A 486 -16.54 -4.78 7.86
C PRO A 486 -16.86 -3.98 6.59
N ILE A 487 -16.83 -4.67 5.45
CA ILE A 487 -17.22 -4.11 4.14
C ILE A 487 -18.55 -4.72 3.76
N ASN A 488 -19.52 -3.88 3.44
CA ASN A 488 -20.83 -4.32 2.96
C ASN A 488 -20.81 -4.28 1.44
N LEU A 489 -21.18 -5.40 0.84
CA LEU A 489 -21.46 -5.51 -0.58
C LEU A 489 -22.97 -5.57 -0.75
N VAL A 490 -23.54 -4.58 -1.44
CA VAL A 490 -24.98 -4.43 -1.65
C VAL A 490 -25.27 -4.52 -3.14
N ARG A 491 -26.32 -5.26 -3.50
CA ARG A 491 -26.83 -5.36 -4.87
C ARG A 491 -28.15 -4.61 -4.99
N TRP A 492 -28.23 -3.81 -6.04
CA TRP A 492 -29.42 -3.10 -6.48
C TRP A 492 -29.75 -3.52 -7.90
N ASP A 493 -31.02 -3.80 -8.19
CA ASP A 493 -31.45 -4.22 -9.52
C ASP A 493 -32.70 -3.47 -9.96
N ARG A 494 -32.77 -3.21 -11.27
CA ARG A 494 -34.00 -2.82 -11.96
C ARG A 494 -34.54 -4.04 -12.68
N LEU A 495 -35.68 -4.54 -12.21
CA LEU A 495 -36.31 -5.71 -12.82
C LEU A 495 -37.33 -5.30 -13.88
N PRO A 496 -37.40 -6.02 -15.01
CA PRO A 496 -38.44 -5.79 -16.01
C PRO A 496 -39.80 -6.17 -15.45
N ASP A 497 -40.84 -5.48 -15.89
CA ASP A 497 -42.23 -5.89 -15.65
C ASP A 497 -42.58 -7.06 -16.58
N ALA A 498 -42.12 -8.26 -16.20
CA ALA A 498 -42.28 -9.50 -16.96
C ALA A 498 -42.88 -10.60 -16.07
N PRO A 499 -43.64 -11.55 -16.65
CA PRO A 499 -44.12 -12.70 -15.89
C PRO A 499 -42.94 -13.56 -15.40
N PRO A 500 -43.08 -14.25 -14.26
CA PRO A 500 -42.05 -15.12 -13.73
C PRO A 500 -41.71 -16.25 -14.72
N LEU A 501 -40.44 -16.65 -14.73
CA LEU A 501 -39.94 -17.73 -15.57
C LEU A 501 -40.50 -19.10 -15.16
N THR A 502 -40.49 -19.38 -13.86
CA THR A 502 -41.03 -20.63 -13.30
C THR A 502 -41.28 -20.56 -11.79
N HIS A 503 -41.98 -21.55 -11.26
CA HIS A 503 -42.30 -21.75 -9.86
C HIS A 503 -41.73 -23.07 -9.35
N TYR A 504 -41.11 -23.03 -8.18
CA TYR A 504 -40.70 -24.16 -7.35
C TYR A 504 -41.50 -24.08 -6.06
N ASP A 505 -42.75 -24.52 -6.14
CA ASP A 505 -43.74 -24.32 -5.07
C ASP A 505 -43.92 -22.81 -4.74
N ASP A 506 -43.57 -22.38 -3.53
CA ASP A 506 -43.64 -20.97 -3.10
C ASP A 506 -42.43 -20.11 -3.47
N LEU A 507 -41.36 -20.73 -4.00
CA LEU A 507 -40.19 -20.02 -4.49
C LEU A 507 -40.33 -19.77 -5.99
N VAL A 508 -40.27 -18.51 -6.40
CA VAL A 508 -40.51 -18.09 -7.79
C VAL A 508 -39.22 -17.61 -8.40
N LEU A 509 -38.87 -18.14 -9.57
CA LEU A 509 -37.80 -17.59 -10.40
C LEU A 509 -38.37 -16.47 -11.27
N LEU A 510 -38.03 -15.22 -10.95
CA LEU A 510 -38.49 -14.05 -11.69
C LEU A 510 -37.71 -13.84 -12.97
N GLN A 511 -36.38 -13.94 -12.88
CA GLN A 511 -35.48 -13.66 -13.99
C GLN A 511 -34.22 -14.52 -13.85
N ALA A 512 -33.63 -14.86 -14.99
CA ALA A 512 -32.34 -15.52 -15.08
C ALA A 512 -31.53 -14.91 -16.23
N LYS A 513 -30.25 -14.67 -15.99
CA LYS A 513 -29.29 -14.20 -17.01
C LYS A 513 -28.05 -15.07 -16.99
N THR A 514 -27.46 -15.26 -18.15
CA THR A 514 -26.20 -15.98 -18.32
C THR A 514 -25.21 -15.12 -19.07
N PHE A 515 -23.96 -15.17 -18.65
CA PHE A 515 -22.84 -14.55 -19.35
C PHE A 515 -21.63 -15.47 -19.28
N SER A 516 -20.65 -15.24 -20.15
CA SER A 516 -19.45 -16.05 -20.21
C SER A 516 -18.23 -15.16 -20.31
N TYR A 517 -17.26 -15.41 -19.44
CA TYR A 517 -15.89 -14.95 -19.57
C TYR A 517 -15.02 -16.11 -20.05
N THR A 518 -13.73 -15.84 -20.22
CA THR A 518 -12.78 -16.79 -20.82
C THR A 518 -12.81 -18.17 -20.15
N ASP A 519 -12.91 -18.21 -18.81
CA ASP A 519 -12.76 -19.42 -18.02
C ASP A 519 -13.94 -19.68 -17.06
N THR A 520 -14.98 -18.84 -17.12
CA THR A 520 -16.15 -18.91 -16.24
C THR A 520 -17.46 -18.66 -17.00
N ILE A 521 -18.50 -19.41 -16.65
CA ILE A 521 -19.88 -19.15 -17.07
C ILE A 521 -20.63 -18.64 -15.84
N GLY A 522 -21.03 -17.37 -15.91
CA GLY A 522 -21.79 -16.73 -14.86
C GLY A 522 -23.30 -16.86 -15.07
N VAL A 523 -24.02 -17.09 -13.99
CA VAL A 523 -25.49 -17.16 -13.97
C VAL A 523 -26.01 -16.28 -12.85
N GLN A 524 -26.91 -15.36 -13.18
CA GLN A 524 -27.60 -14.50 -12.21
C GLN A 524 -29.08 -14.89 -12.16
N LEU A 525 -29.62 -14.98 -10.96
CA LEU A 525 -30.98 -15.44 -10.68
C LEU A 525 -31.65 -14.43 -9.74
N TRP A 526 -32.92 -14.13 -10.03
CA TRP A 526 -33.75 -13.32 -9.16
C TRP A 526 -34.92 -14.14 -8.65
N TRP A 527 -34.98 -14.27 -7.34
CA TRP A 527 -35.94 -15.10 -6.64
C TRP A 527 -36.96 -14.26 -5.90
N GLN A 528 -38.20 -14.74 -5.81
CA GLN A 528 -39.21 -14.18 -4.91
C GLN A 528 -39.85 -15.30 -4.10
N ALA A 529 -39.89 -15.13 -2.78
CA ALA A 529 -40.64 -16.01 -1.90
C ALA A 529 -42.08 -15.51 -1.77
N ARG A 530 -43.09 -16.26 -2.23
CA ARG A 530 -44.50 -15.86 -2.09
C ARG A 530 -44.97 -15.84 -0.64
N GLN A 531 -44.41 -16.74 0.17
CA GLN A 531 -44.63 -16.86 1.59
C GLN A 531 -43.33 -17.30 2.28
N VAL A 532 -43.31 -17.30 3.61
CA VAL A 532 -42.14 -17.74 4.38
C VAL A 532 -41.87 -19.21 4.05
N LEU A 533 -40.65 -19.52 3.61
CA LEU A 533 -40.30 -20.85 3.13
C LEU A 533 -40.01 -21.79 4.31
N PRO A 534 -40.53 -23.04 4.29
CA PRO A 534 -40.41 -23.97 5.41
C PRO A 534 -39.01 -24.56 5.59
N HIS A 535 -38.17 -24.54 4.54
CA HIS A 535 -36.81 -25.08 4.59
C HIS A 535 -35.80 -24.13 3.94
N ASP A 536 -34.52 -24.39 4.23
CA ASP A 536 -33.41 -23.79 3.50
C ASP A 536 -33.17 -24.59 2.21
N TYR A 537 -33.48 -23.96 1.09
CA TYR A 537 -33.43 -24.54 -0.23
C TYR A 537 -32.04 -24.36 -0.82
N THR A 538 -31.46 -25.44 -1.32
CA THR A 538 -30.26 -25.43 -2.13
C THR A 538 -30.64 -25.19 -3.59
N VAL A 539 -30.05 -24.14 -4.16
CA VAL A 539 -30.16 -23.86 -5.59
C VAL A 539 -28.93 -24.46 -6.26
N SER A 540 -29.21 -25.28 -7.27
CA SER A 540 -28.22 -26.02 -8.04
C SER A 540 -28.22 -25.50 -9.47
N VAL A 541 -27.13 -24.86 -9.85
CA VAL A 541 -26.90 -24.35 -11.20
C VAL A 541 -25.87 -25.24 -11.86
N PHE A 542 -26.18 -25.72 -13.06
CA PHE A 542 -25.36 -26.72 -13.73
C PHE A 542 -25.30 -26.56 -15.24
N LEU A 543 -24.30 -27.18 -15.84
CA LEU A 543 -24.05 -27.24 -17.28
C LEU A 543 -24.17 -28.68 -17.77
N LEU A 544 -24.97 -28.87 -18.82
CA LEU A 544 -25.06 -30.11 -19.58
C LEU A 544 -24.39 -29.94 -20.95
N ASP A 545 -23.63 -30.94 -21.38
CA ASP A 545 -23.14 -31.00 -22.77
C ASP A 545 -24.27 -31.38 -23.76
N ALA A 546 -23.95 -31.40 -25.05
CA ALA A 546 -24.91 -31.74 -26.10
C ALA A 546 -25.53 -33.16 -25.99
N SER A 547 -24.92 -34.05 -25.20
CA SER A 547 -25.46 -35.39 -24.91
C SER A 547 -26.34 -35.43 -23.65
N GLY A 548 -26.51 -34.29 -22.97
CA GLY A 548 -27.23 -34.18 -21.71
C GLY A 548 -26.40 -34.60 -20.49
N ARG A 549 -25.08 -34.77 -20.63
CA ARG A 549 -24.21 -35.16 -19.53
C ARG A 549 -23.78 -33.91 -18.74
N LEU A 550 -23.84 -34.02 -17.41
CA LEU A 550 -23.36 -33.01 -16.49
C LEU A 550 -21.85 -32.80 -16.63
N VAL A 551 -21.42 -31.56 -16.87
CA VAL A 551 -20.01 -31.20 -17.03
C VAL A 551 -19.51 -30.20 -15.99
N ALA A 552 -20.39 -29.39 -15.42
CA ALA A 552 -20.07 -28.49 -14.30
C ALA A 552 -21.33 -28.21 -13.47
N GLN A 553 -21.15 -27.92 -12.18
CA GLN A 553 -22.25 -27.70 -11.23
C GLN A 553 -21.78 -26.86 -10.05
N SER A 554 -22.68 -26.06 -9.49
CA SER A 554 -22.51 -25.38 -8.22
C SER A 554 -23.82 -25.44 -7.42
N ASP A 555 -23.71 -25.95 -6.19
CA ASP A 555 -24.83 -26.20 -5.28
C ASP A 555 -24.58 -25.49 -3.95
N HIS A 556 -25.42 -24.52 -3.61
CA HIS A 556 -25.41 -23.87 -2.30
C HIS A 556 -26.75 -23.22 -2.00
N TYR A 557 -26.99 -22.83 -0.74
CA TYR A 557 -28.05 -21.85 -0.48
C TYR A 557 -27.73 -20.54 -1.20
N PRO A 558 -28.71 -19.72 -1.58
CA PRO A 558 -28.46 -18.46 -2.27
C PRO A 558 -27.38 -17.57 -1.61
N GLN A 559 -26.72 -16.75 -2.43
CA GLN A 559 -25.62 -15.85 -2.03
C GLN A 559 -24.44 -16.60 -1.39
N GLU A 560 -24.06 -17.74 -1.99
CA GLU A 560 -22.97 -18.64 -1.55
C GLU A 560 -23.14 -19.18 -0.12
N GLY A 561 -24.34 -19.59 0.24
CA GLY A 561 -24.62 -20.10 1.58
C GLY A 561 -24.93 -19.01 2.60
N ARG A 562 -24.84 -17.73 2.23
CA ARG A 562 -25.06 -16.60 3.16
C ARG A 562 -26.54 -16.25 3.34
N ALA A 563 -27.39 -16.56 2.36
CA ALA A 563 -28.81 -16.25 2.39
C ALA A 563 -29.65 -17.53 2.52
N ARG A 564 -30.01 -17.86 3.75
CA ARG A 564 -30.95 -18.95 4.08
C ARG A 564 -32.37 -18.59 3.63
N THR A 565 -32.94 -19.37 2.72
CA THR A 565 -34.26 -19.07 2.13
C THR A 565 -35.39 -19.10 3.16
N SER A 566 -35.27 -19.86 4.25
CA SER A 566 -36.24 -19.85 5.35
C SER A 566 -36.32 -18.51 6.10
N THR A 567 -35.32 -17.64 5.93
CA THR A 567 -35.27 -16.31 6.57
C THR A 567 -35.84 -15.20 5.70
N TRP A 568 -36.26 -15.52 4.47
CA TRP A 568 -36.73 -14.52 3.52
C TRP A 568 -38.14 -14.05 3.86
N PRO A 569 -38.37 -12.72 3.94
CA PRO A 569 -39.72 -12.18 4.09
C PRO A 569 -40.62 -12.54 2.90
N ALA A 570 -41.90 -12.74 3.15
CA ALA A 570 -42.89 -12.93 2.08
C ALA A 570 -42.92 -11.71 1.13
N GLY A 571 -42.96 -11.98 -0.17
CA GLY A 571 -42.95 -10.99 -1.25
C GLY A 571 -41.58 -10.37 -1.56
N SER A 572 -40.55 -10.61 -0.75
CA SER A 572 -39.22 -10.04 -0.96
C SER A 572 -38.49 -10.67 -2.15
N ILE A 573 -37.70 -9.86 -2.84
CA ILE A 573 -36.93 -10.25 -4.02
C ILE A 573 -35.46 -10.38 -3.63
N HIS A 574 -34.83 -11.49 -4.02
CA HIS A 574 -33.45 -11.83 -3.68
C HIS A 574 -32.63 -12.11 -4.92
N PHE A 575 -31.52 -11.40 -5.06
CA PHE A 575 -30.50 -11.69 -6.08
C PHE A 575 -29.61 -12.84 -5.62
N ASP A 576 -29.22 -13.67 -6.58
CA ASP A 576 -28.31 -14.78 -6.42
C ASP A 576 -27.43 -14.92 -7.66
N SER A 577 -26.20 -15.39 -7.48
CA SER A 577 -25.23 -15.48 -8.56
C SER A 577 -24.27 -16.65 -8.42
N TYR A 578 -24.00 -17.30 -9.55
CA TYR A 578 -23.18 -18.50 -9.67
C TYR A 578 -22.10 -18.27 -10.71
N ALA A 579 -20.91 -18.78 -10.43
CA ALA A 579 -19.82 -18.88 -11.40
C ALA A 579 -19.47 -20.37 -11.57
N LEU A 580 -19.68 -20.89 -12.78
CA LEU A 580 -19.33 -22.25 -13.13
C LEU A 580 -17.97 -22.25 -13.84
N GLU A 581 -17.05 -23.08 -13.37
CA GLU A 581 -15.73 -23.25 -13.99
C GLU A 581 -15.89 -23.80 -15.41
N ALA A 582 -15.36 -23.08 -16.39
CA ALA A 582 -15.45 -23.43 -17.80
C ALA A 582 -14.08 -23.67 -18.46
N ALA A 583 -12.98 -23.46 -17.74
CA ALA A 583 -11.61 -23.57 -18.28
C ALA A 583 -11.26 -24.92 -18.91
N HIS A 584 -11.87 -26.00 -18.40
CA HIS A 584 -11.64 -27.38 -18.83
C HIS A 584 -12.66 -27.86 -19.88
N LEU A 585 -13.65 -27.03 -20.23
CA LEU A 585 -14.70 -27.39 -21.19
C LEU A 585 -14.18 -27.25 -22.63
N ALA A 586 -14.58 -28.19 -23.48
CA ALA A 586 -14.27 -28.15 -24.91
C ALA A 586 -15.27 -27.27 -25.67
N ALA A 587 -14.89 -26.83 -26.88
CA ALA A 587 -15.75 -26.02 -27.71
C ALA A 587 -17.03 -26.79 -28.06
N GLY A 588 -18.19 -26.16 -27.87
CA GLY A 588 -19.46 -26.83 -28.04
C GLY A 588 -20.65 -26.06 -27.50
N THR A 589 -21.82 -26.67 -27.67
CA THR A 589 -23.09 -26.16 -27.15
C THR A 589 -23.37 -26.78 -25.79
N TYR A 590 -23.65 -25.93 -24.80
CA TYR A 590 -23.97 -26.34 -23.45
C TYR A 590 -25.32 -25.78 -23.03
N THR A 591 -26.08 -26.54 -22.24
CA THR A 591 -27.33 -26.08 -21.65
C THR A 591 -27.11 -25.72 -20.19
N VAL A 592 -27.44 -24.49 -19.82
CA VAL A 592 -27.48 -24.05 -18.42
C VAL A 592 -28.82 -24.43 -17.83
N GLY A 593 -28.81 -25.19 -16.75
CA GLY A 593 -29.99 -25.58 -16.00
C GLY A 593 -29.94 -25.07 -14.57
N VAL A 594 -31.11 -24.80 -13.98
CA VAL A 594 -31.27 -24.58 -12.55
C VAL A 594 -32.30 -25.54 -11.99
N LYS A 595 -32.00 -26.13 -10.82
CA LYS A 595 -32.94 -26.93 -10.03
C LYS A 595 -32.85 -26.54 -8.57
N ILE A 596 -33.89 -26.87 -7.81
CA ILE A 596 -33.98 -26.56 -6.39
C ILE A 596 -34.28 -27.84 -5.62
N TYR A 597 -33.60 -28.02 -4.50
CA TYR A 597 -33.89 -29.12 -3.58
C TYR A 597 -33.61 -28.70 -2.14
N TYR A 598 -34.12 -29.48 -1.20
CA TYR A 598 -33.79 -29.38 0.22
C TYR A 598 -33.47 -30.77 0.77
N PHE A 599 -32.75 -30.83 1.89
CA PHE A 599 -32.42 -32.10 2.52
C PHE A 599 -33.41 -32.43 3.65
N THR A 600 -33.95 -33.65 3.62
CA THR A 600 -34.60 -34.31 4.75
C THR A 600 -33.70 -35.45 5.25
N ASP A 601 -34.06 -36.13 6.36
CA ASP A 601 -33.26 -37.19 7.00
C ASP A 601 -32.72 -38.25 6.00
N GLY A 602 -31.53 -37.97 5.44
CA GLY A 602 -30.79 -38.84 4.51
C GLY A 602 -31.05 -38.68 3.01
N ALA A 603 -31.93 -37.78 2.54
CA ALA A 603 -32.23 -37.66 1.10
C ALA A 603 -32.51 -36.22 0.64
N ALA A 604 -32.10 -35.91 -0.59
CA ALA A 604 -32.47 -34.66 -1.26
C ALA A 604 -33.90 -34.77 -1.86
N GLN A 605 -34.73 -33.79 -1.56
CA GLN A 605 -36.08 -33.64 -2.08
C GLN A 605 -36.08 -32.55 -3.16
N ASN A 606 -36.27 -32.93 -4.43
CA ASN A 606 -36.30 -31.98 -5.54
C ASN A 606 -37.69 -31.33 -5.68
N PHE A 607 -37.71 -30.07 -6.05
CA PHE A 607 -38.93 -29.38 -6.46
C PHE A 607 -39.17 -29.58 -7.97
N ALA A 608 -40.42 -29.84 -8.35
CA ALA A 608 -40.84 -29.79 -9.74
C ALA A 608 -41.07 -28.35 -10.18
N ILE A 609 -40.80 -28.04 -11.45
CA ILE A 609 -41.03 -26.71 -12.03
C ILE A 609 -42.44 -26.55 -12.63
N VAL A 610 -43.03 -25.37 -12.49
CA VAL A 610 -44.31 -25.00 -13.11
C VAL A 610 -44.23 -23.57 -13.69
N PRO A 611 -44.49 -23.34 -14.99
CA PRO A 611 -44.75 -24.35 -16.02
C PRO A 611 -43.51 -25.21 -16.29
N CYS A 612 -43.73 -26.47 -16.68
CA CYS A 612 -42.68 -27.24 -17.33
C CYS A 612 -42.45 -26.60 -18.70
N ALA A 613 -41.32 -25.92 -18.87
CA ALA A 613 -40.80 -25.62 -20.21
C ALA A 613 -40.55 -26.95 -20.97
N ASP A 614 -39.86 -26.93 -22.13
CA ASP A 614 -39.51 -28.14 -22.91
C ASP A 614 -38.55 -29.14 -22.18
N ALA A 615 -38.44 -29.06 -20.85
CA ALA A 615 -37.69 -29.99 -20.00
C ALA A 615 -38.43 -31.35 -19.89
N PRO A 616 -37.82 -32.46 -20.33
CA PRO A 616 -38.48 -33.77 -20.42
C PRO A 616 -39.04 -34.31 -19.09
N THR A 617 -38.42 -33.94 -17.97
CA THR A 617 -38.73 -34.48 -16.63
C THR A 617 -39.29 -33.45 -15.67
N CYS A 618 -39.38 -32.17 -16.07
CA CYS A 618 -39.73 -31.05 -15.17
C CYS A 618 -38.86 -30.95 -13.90
N GLU A 619 -37.68 -31.56 -13.90
CA GLU A 619 -36.77 -31.61 -12.74
C GLU A 619 -35.88 -30.36 -12.64
N TYR A 620 -35.77 -29.59 -13.73
CA TYR A 620 -34.97 -28.37 -13.79
C TYR A 620 -35.53 -27.41 -14.83
N TYR A 621 -35.22 -26.12 -14.68
CA TYR A 621 -35.53 -25.08 -15.65
C TYR A 621 -34.31 -24.83 -16.56
N PRO A 622 -34.43 -24.99 -17.89
CA PRO A 622 -33.38 -24.63 -18.84
C PRO A 622 -33.32 -23.10 -18.99
N ILE A 623 -32.21 -22.48 -18.56
CA ILE A 623 -32.04 -21.03 -18.60
C ILE A 623 -31.64 -20.57 -20.00
N ALA A 624 -30.60 -21.18 -20.56
CA ALA A 624 -30.03 -20.78 -21.85
C ALA A 624 -29.22 -21.92 -22.49
N GLN A 625 -29.07 -21.85 -23.81
CA GLN A 625 -28.03 -22.59 -24.53
C GLN A 625 -26.86 -21.65 -24.85
N LEU A 626 -25.66 -22.06 -24.45
CA LEU A 626 -24.43 -21.29 -24.62
C LEU A 626 -23.51 -21.97 -25.62
N GLN A 627 -22.87 -21.17 -26.49
CA GLN A 627 -21.77 -21.63 -27.33
C GLN A 627 -20.45 -21.31 -26.63
N HIS A 628 -19.75 -22.32 -26.14
CA HIS A 628 -18.39 -22.19 -25.64
C HIS A 628 -17.40 -22.29 -26.81
N LYS A 629 -16.50 -21.31 -26.94
CA LYS A 629 -15.66 -21.14 -28.15
C LYS A 629 -14.24 -21.71 -28.05
N LYS A 630 -13.83 -22.21 -26.88
CA LYS A 630 -12.48 -22.69 -26.62
C LYS A 630 -12.39 -24.21 -26.70
#